data_AF-A0A813GQ04-F1
#
_entry.id   AF-A0A813GQ04-F1
#
_cell.length_a   1.000
_cell.length_b   1.000
_cell.length_c   1.000
_cell.angle_alpha   90.00
_cell.angle_beta   90.00
_cell.angle_gamma   90.00
#
_symmetry.space_group_name_H-M   'P 1'
#
loop_
_entity.id
_entity.type
_entity.pdbx_description
1 polymer ?
#
loop_
_entity_poly.entity_id
_entity_poly.type
_entity_poly.pdbx_seq_one_letter_code
_entity_poly.pdbx_strand_id
1 'polypeptide(L)'
;MGEHQPVRTVRPYDGLNELARRRGLNCTNKPCGVWPTWPESLKKARQRYAASFLSYLKRADTAKRNFIFISHADCIASVLAVLPSKAGHLVESVGYGASVFGAKRSRDPQIQFPPVRFKSEKSTHSLVSADSLKSEEPSTEFEDTVTYTEDMENSASCDVMEPIYVDVAARMKTTKAKRCFWEVQTHGVTMGPRWRNSSQVLALAKKAMKSSSELDDKLFDELLGGLPT
;
A
#
# COMPACT_ATOMS: atom_id res chain seq x y z
N MET A 1 -7.14 -14.61 -0.99
CA MET A 1 -7.08 -15.17 0.37
C MET A 1 -7.19 -16.67 0.29
N GLY A 2 -6.80 -17.42 1.32
CA GLY A 2 -6.68 -18.87 1.19
C GLY A 2 -6.63 -19.62 2.50
N GLU A 3 -6.82 -20.93 2.39
CA GLU A 3 -6.87 -21.87 3.50
C GLU A 3 -5.47 -22.26 3.99
N HIS A 4 -4.49 -22.21 3.08
CA HIS A 4 -3.12 -22.63 3.35
C HIS A 4 -2.16 -21.46 3.22
N GLN A 5 -1.19 -21.43 4.13
CA GLN A 5 -0.07 -20.51 4.04
C GLN A 5 0.78 -20.87 2.80
N PRO A 6 1.07 -19.91 1.90
CA PRO A 6 1.93 -20.16 0.77
C PRO A 6 3.39 -20.33 1.24
N VAL A 7 4.16 -21.16 0.52
CA VAL A 7 5.60 -21.37 0.78
C VAL A 7 6.36 -20.04 0.78
N ARG A 8 5.96 -19.10 -0.09
CA ARG A 8 6.48 -17.73 -0.14
C ARG A 8 5.33 -16.72 -0.05
N THR A 9 5.29 -15.97 1.04
CA THR A 9 4.26 -14.94 1.30
C THR A 9 4.56 -13.60 0.63
N VAL A 10 5.81 -13.40 0.20
CA VAL A 10 6.27 -12.17 -0.44
C VAL A 10 6.86 -12.48 -1.80
N ARG A 11 6.52 -11.67 -2.80
CA ARG A 11 7.21 -11.70 -4.08
C ARG A 11 8.68 -11.33 -3.85
N PRO A 12 9.65 -12.12 -4.33
CA PRO A 12 11.06 -11.75 -4.27
C PRO A 12 11.28 -10.37 -4.92
N TYR A 13 11.99 -9.49 -4.24
CA TYR A 13 12.21 -8.11 -4.67
C TYR A 13 13.70 -7.75 -4.76
N ASP A 14 14.60 -8.74 -4.64
CA ASP A 14 16.05 -8.53 -4.68
C ASP A 14 16.51 -7.87 -5.99
N GLY A 15 15.96 -8.32 -7.13
CA GLY A 15 16.23 -7.72 -8.43
C GLY A 15 15.74 -6.26 -8.53
N LEU A 16 14.60 -5.93 -7.92
CA LEU A 16 14.10 -4.55 -7.88
C LEU A 16 14.96 -3.66 -6.99
N ASN A 17 15.45 -4.20 -5.87
CA ASN A 17 16.34 -3.48 -4.96
C ASN A 17 17.67 -3.15 -5.60
N GLU A 18 18.25 -4.14 -6.30
CA GLU A 18 19.50 -3.98 -7.03
C GLU A 18 19.35 -2.92 -8.11
N LEU A 19 18.27 -2.99 -8.90
CA LEU A 19 17.95 -1.99 -9.90
C LEU A 19 17.80 -0.58 -9.29
N ALA A 20 17.08 -0.47 -8.17
CA ALA A 20 16.90 0.82 -7.49
C ALA A 20 18.22 1.38 -6.96
N ARG A 21 19.08 0.54 -6.36
CA ARG A 21 20.40 0.92 -5.85
C ARG A 21 21.30 1.44 -6.97
N ARG A 22 21.32 0.76 -8.13
CA ARG A 22 22.04 1.21 -9.34
C ARG A 22 21.58 2.57 -9.85
N ARG A 23 20.35 2.97 -9.54
CA ARG A 23 19.79 4.29 -9.86
C ARG A 23 20.00 5.34 -8.76
N GLY A 24 20.77 5.02 -7.72
CA GLY A 24 21.01 5.90 -6.58
C GLY A 24 19.81 6.05 -5.66
N LEU A 25 18.80 5.17 -5.76
CA LEU A 25 17.63 5.18 -4.88
C LEU A 25 17.95 4.39 -3.60
N ASN A 26 17.73 5.02 -2.45
CA ASN A 26 17.85 4.34 -1.16
C ASN A 26 16.52 3.64 -0.82
N CYS A 27 16.43 2.36 -1.16
CA CYS A 27 15.27 1.52 -0.88
C CYS A 27 15.51 0.66 0.37
N THR A 28 14.75 0.91 1.44
CA THR A 28 14.69 0.02 2.60
C THR A 28 13.58 -1.00 2.38
N ASN A 29 13.94 -2.27 2.21
CA ASN A 29 12.97 -3.30 1.79
C ASN A 29 12.50 -4.17 2.93
N LYS A 30 12.68 -3.73 4.18
CA LYS A 30 12.16 -4.41 5.35
C LYS A 30 10.63 -4.48 5.22
N PRO A 31 10.04 -5.68 5.08
CA PRO A 31 8.60 -5.83 5.07
C PRO A 31 8.03 -5.18 6.33
N CYS A 32 6.96 -4.44 6.20
CA CYS A 32 6.31 -3.79 7.32
C CYS A 32 4.81 -4.03 7.29
N GLY A 33 4.21 -3.97 8.47
CA GLY A 33 2.82 -4.35 8.70
C GLY A 33 2.72 -5.67 9.47
N VAL A 34 1.50 -6.19 9.54
CA VAL A 34 1.17 -7.44 10.24
C VAL A 34 1.03 -8.53 9.18
N TRP A 35 1.70 -9.66 9.40
CA TRP A 35 1.56 -10.85 8.55
C TRP A 35 0.14 -11.43 8.67
N PRO A 36 -0.43 -11.98 7.60
CA PRO A 36 -1.67 -12.73 7.69
C PRO A 36 -1.51 -13.96 8.59
N THR A 37 -2.54 -14.25 9.37
CA THR A 37 -2.70 -15.53 10.05
C THR A 37 -3.55 -16.44 9.16
N TRP A 38 -3.03 -17.61 8.81
CA TRP A 38 -3.70 -18.58 7.95
C TRP A 38 -4.46 -19.63 8.79
N PRO A 39 -5.62 -20.14 8.35
CA PRO A 39 -6.39 -19.71 7.18
C PRO A 39 -6.94 -18.28 7.34
N GLU A 40 -6.96 -17.51 6.26
CA GLU A 40 -7.44 -16.12 6.29
C GLU A 40 -8.72 -15.98 5.46
N SER A 41 -9.81 -15.52 6.09
CA SER A 41 -11.08 -15.25 5.41
C SER A 41 -11.09 -13.90 4.71
N LEU A 42 -11.89 -13.75 3.64
CA LEU A 42 -11.97 -12.52 2.84
C LEU A 42 -12.20 -11.26 3.69
N LYS A 43 -13.00 -11.40 4.74
CA LYS A 43 -13.25 -10.35 5.72
C LYS A 43 -11.98 -9.97 6.50
N LYS A 44 -11.25 -10.95 7.04
CA LYS A 44 -10.08 -10.72 7.89
C LYS A 44 -8.96 -10.01 7.14
N ALA A 45 -8.63 -10.36 5.90
CA ALA A 45 -7.58 -9.56 5.24
C ALA A 45 -8.06 -8.18 4.80
N ARG A 46 -9.35 -7.97 4.47
CA ARG A 46 -9.85 -6.60 4.22
C ARG A 46 -9.60 -5.71 5.44
N GLN A 47 -9.87 -6.21 6.64
CA GLN A 47 -9.54 -5.52 7.90
C GLN A 47 -8.03 -5.28 8.04
N ARG A 48 -7.22 -6.32 7.81
CA ARG A 48 -5.75 -6.22 7.85
C ARG A 48 -5.20 -5.20 6.86
N TYR A 49 -5.76 -5.11 5.66
CA TYR A 49 -5.39 -4.13 4.63
C TYR A 49 -5.70 -2.71 5.09
N ALA A 50 -6.90 -2.47 5.61
CA ALA A 50 -7.29 -1.17 6.14
C ALA A 50 -6.42 -0.76 7.34
N ALA A 51 -6.18 -1.66 8.29
CA ALA A 51 -5.31 -1.42 9.45
C ALA A 51 -3.86 -1.14 9.03
N SER A 52 -3.34 -1.89 8.05
CA SER A 52 -2.01 -1.67 7.49
C SER A 52 -1.90 -0.29 6.85
N PHE A 53 -2.89 0.10 6.04
CA PHE A 53 -2.93 1.44 5.44
C PHE A 53 -2.97 2.56 6.48
N LEU A 54 -3.78 2.44 7.53
CA LEU A 54 -3.81 3.44 8.60
C LEU A 54 -2.47 3.51 9.34
N SER A 55 -1.78 2.39 9.52
CA SER A 55 -0.43 2.35 10.08
C SER A 55 0.58 3.06 9.18
N TYR A 56 0.49 2.88 7.86
CA TYR A 56 1.30 3.62 6.89
C TYR A 56 1.01 5.11 6.91
N LEU A 57 -0.26 5.49 6.95
CA LEU A 57 -0.70 6.88 7.04
C LEU A 57 -0.16 7.55 8.31
N LYS A 58 -0.22 6.86 9.46
CA LYS A 58 0.35 7.34 10.73
C LYS A 58 1.86 7.50 10.65
N ARG A 59 2.57 6.51 10.08
CA ARG A 59 4.02 6.57 9.88
C ARG A 59 4.40 7.73 8.96
N ALA A 60 3.67 7.93 7.86
CA ALA A 60 3.86 9.03 6.94
C ALA A 60 3.62 10.39 7.63
N ASP A 61 2.65 10.46 8.55
CA ASP A 61 2.40 11.66 9.34
C ASP A 61 3.54 11.99 10.31
N THR A 62 4.03 10.98 11.04
CA THR A 62 5.18 11.09 11.94
C THR A 62 6.46 11.47 11.19
N ALA A 63 6.71 10.83 10.05
CA ALA A 63 7.87 11.10 9.21
C ALA A 63 7.74 12.40 8.38
N LYS A 64 6.56 13.02 8.34
CA LYS A 64 6.21 14.17 7.49
C LYS A 64 6.50 13.91 6.00
N ARG A 65 6.17 12.71 5.52
CA ARG A 65 6.41 12.28 4.13
C ARG A 65 5.10 12.02 3.40
N ASN A 66 5.09 12.25 2.09
CA ASN A 66 4.06 11.73 1.20
C ASN A 66 4.31 10.24 0.95
N PHE A 67 3.27 9.49 0.59
CA PHE A 67 3.43 8.08 0.24
C PHE A 67 2.47 7.68 -0.87
N ILE A 68 2.89 6.68 -1.65
CA ILE A 68 2.07 5.98 -2.64
C ILE A 68 1.84 4.58 -2.09
N PHE A 69 0.59 4.15 -2.08
CA PHE A 69 0.18 2.81 -1.69
C PHE A 69 -0.39 2.09 -2.91
N ILE A 70 0.33 1.07 -3.41
CA ILE A 70 -0.05 0.32 -4.61
C ILE A 70 -0.49 -1.08 -4.19
N SER A 71 -1.67 -1.51 -4.61
CA SER A 71 -2.17 -2.85 -4.28
C SER A 71 -3.25 -3.33 -5.26
N HIS A 72 -3.77 -4.53 -5.01
CA HIS A 72 -4.86 -5.16 -5.74
C HIS A 72 -6.25 -4.66 -5.28
N ALA A 73 -7.29 -5.06 -6.01
CA ALA A 73 -8.66 -4.57 -5.86
C ALA A 73 -9.20 -4.61 -4.42
N ASP A 74 -9.17 -5.76 -3.75
CA ASP A 74 -9.72 -5.90 -2.39
C ASP A 74 -9.03 -5.00 -1.36
N CYS A 75 -7.70 -4.86 -1.48
CA CYS A 75 -6.92 -4.00 -0.61
C CYS A 75 -7.30 -2.53 -0.83
N ILE A 76 -7.37 -2.09 -2.09
CA ILE A 76 -7.73 -0.71 -2.43
C ILE A 76 -9.15 -0.40 -1.99
N ALA A 77 -10.11 -1.29 -2.23
CA ALA A 77 -11.49 -1.11 -1.76
C ALA A 77 -11.57 -0.96 -0.22
N SER A 78 -10.84 -1.79 0.51
CA SER A 78 -10.77 -1.74 1.98
C SER A 78 -10.18 -0.42 2.48
N VAL A 79 -9.12 0.06 1.82
CA VAL A 79 -8.46 1.32 2.13
C VAL A 79 -9.37 2.52 1.86
N LEU A 80 -10.06 2.54 0.72
CA LEU A 80 -10.95 3.66 0.38
C LEU A 80 -12.19 3.70 1.28
N ALA A 81 -12.66 2.57 1.77
CA ALA A 81 -13.80 2.49 2.69
C ALA A 81 -13.54 3.20 4.03
N VAL A 82 -12.28 3.24 4.52
CA VAL A 82 -11.94 3.89 5.79
C VAL A 82 -11.63 5.39 5.63
N LEU A 83 -11.61 5.92 4.41
CA LEU A 83 -11.30 7.33 4.16
C LEU A 83 -12.56 8.21 4.22
N PRO A 84 -12.62 9.23 5.11
CA PRO A 84 -13.75 10.14 5.18
C PRO A 84 -14.03 10.88 3.87
N SER A 85 -12.99 11.22 3.09
CA SER A 85 -13.14 11.87 1.79
C SER A 85 -13.83 10.98 0.74
N LYS A 86 -13.90 9.67 0.99
CA LYS A 86 -14.47 8.66 0.09
C LYS A 86 -15.71 7.97 0.67
N ALA A 87 -16.17 8.37 1.85
CA ALA A 87 -17.31 7.75 2.55
C ALA A 87 -18.62 7.71 1.73
N GLY A 88 -18.83 8.68 0.84
CA GLY A 88 -20.01 8.72 -0.05
C GLY A 88 -19.91 7.86 -1.31
N HIS A 89 -18.82 7.12 -1.50
CA HIS A 89 -18.54 6.39 -2.73
C HIS A 89 -18.27 4.91 -2.43
N LEU A 90 -18.61 4.05 -3.38
CA LEU A 90 -18.27 2.63 -3.39
C LEU A 90 -17.31 2.36 -4.54
N VAL A 91 -16.35 1.45 -4.33
CA VAL A 91 -15.49 1.00 -5.43
C VAL A 91 -16.29 0.04 -6.30
N GLU A 92 -16.49 0.41 -7.57
CA GLU A 92 -17.20 -0.42 -8.55
C GLU A 92 -16.25 -1.37 -9.26
N SER A 93 -15.11 -0.85 -9.70
CA SER A 93 -14.08 -1.65 -10.35
C SER A 93 -12.68 -1.09 -10.08
N VAL A 94 -11.72 -1.99 -10.07
CA VAL A 94 -10.29 -1.70 -9.99
C VAL A 94 -9.64 -2.42 -11.16
N GLY A 95 -8.71 -1.76 -11.85
CA GLY A 95 -7.92 -2.41 -12.89
C GLY A 95 -7.03 -3.53 -12.34
N TYR A 96 -6.04 -3.97 -13.12
CA TYR A 96 -5.07 -4.99 -12.66
C TYR A 96 -4.37 -4.60 -11.34
N GLY A 97 -4.18 -3.30 -11.12
CA GLY A 97 -3.80 -2.72 -9.85
C GLY A 97 -4.30 -1.29 -9.76
N ALA A 98 -4.36 -0.78 -8.53
CA ALA A 98 -4.64 0.62 -8.28
C ALA A 98 -3.67 1.18 -7.25
N SER A 99 -3.61 2.51 -7.22
CA SER A 99 -2.81 3.23 -6.23
C SER A 99 -3.60 4.30 -5.51
N VAL A 100 -3.22 4.49 -4.25
CA VAL A 100 -3.71 5.55 -3.38
C VAL A 100 -2.51 6.42 -3.03
N PHE A 101 -2.55 7.69 -3.42
CA PHE A 101 -1.52 8.67 -3.11
C PHE A 101 -1.98 9.53 -1.93
N GLY A 102 -1.24 9.42 -0.82
CA GLY A 102 -1.43 10.27 0.36
C GLY A 102 -0.45 11.44 0.34
N ALA A 103 -0.98 12.65 0.13
CA ALA A 103 -0.20 13.88 0.19
C ALA A 103 -0.56 14.69 1.44
N LYS A 104 0.47 15.12 2.17
CA LYS A 104 0.29 16.10 3.24
C LYS A 104 0.25 17.48 2.62
N ARG A 105 -0.91 18.14 2.65
CA ARG A 105 -0.98 19.53 2.19
C ARG A 105 -0.14 20.40 3.12
N SER A 106 0.88 21.05 2.54
CA SER A 106 1.53 22.18 3.20
C SER A 106 0.49 23.27 3.40
N ARG A 107 0.55 23.96 4.54
CA ARG A 107 -0.27 25.14 4.76
C ARG A 107 0.19 26.33 3.96
N ASP A 108 1.37 26.27 3.37
CA ASP A 108 1.87 27.33 2.53
C ASP A 108 1.14 27.27 1.17
N PRO A 109 0.19 28.18 0.91
CA PRO A 109 -0.52 28.21 -0.37
C PRO A 109 0.40 28.53 -1.54
N GLN A 110 1.66 28.95 -1.29
CA GLN A 110 2.64 29.21 -2.34
C GLN A 110 3.32 27.93 -2.84
N ILE A 111 3.31 26.84 -2.06
CA ILE A 111 3.82 25.54 -2.50
C ILE A 111 2.65 24.75 -3.07
N GLN A 112 2.15 25.18 -4.23
CA GLN A 112 1.26 24.34 -5.03
C GLN A 112 2.11 23.24 -5.69
N PHE A 113 1.89 22.00 -5.28
CA PHE A 113 2.41 20.88 -6.06
C PHE A 113 1.75 20.95 -7.46
N PRO A 114 2.52 20.90 -8.56
CA PRO A 114 1.92 20.84 -9.87
C PRO A 114 0.97 19.65 -9.91
N PRO A 115 -0.22 19.78 -10.52
CA PRO A 115 -1.11 18.64 -10.68
C PRO A 115 -0.32 17.53 -11.36
N VAL A 116 -0.18 16.38 -10.68
CA VAL A 116 0.49 15.21 -11.24
C VAL A 116 -0.40 14.69 -12.37
N ARG A 117 -0.22 15.23 -13.57
CA ARG A 117 -0.84 14.72 -14.78
C ARG A 117 -0.08 13.45 -15.16
N PHE A 118 -0.53 12.32 -14.62
CA PHE A 118 -0.23 11.05 -15.25
C PHE A 118 -0.87 11.10 -16.63
N LYS A 119 -0.04 11.25 -17.66
CA LYS A 119 -0.50 10.96 -19.01
C LYS A 119 -0.96 9.52 -18.94
N SER A 120 -2.28 9.32 -19.07
CA SER A 120 -2.83 8.04 -19.48
C SER A 120 -2.25 7.82 -20.87
N GLU A 121 -1.03 7.31 -20.94
CA GLU A 121 -0.54 6.67 -22.13
C GLU A 121 -1.49 5.50 -22.31
N LYS A 122 -2.46 5.69 -23.20
CA LYS A 122 -3.19 4.58 -23.80
C LYS A 122 -2.09 3.71 -24.38
N SER A 123 -1.70 2.72 -23.60
CA SER A 123 -0.70 1.75 -24.00
C SER A 123 -1.33 0.97 -25.13
N THR A 124 -1.18 1.48 -26.35
CA THR A 124 -1.37 0.72 -27.58
C THR A 124 -0.20 -0.25 -27.66
N HIS A 125 -0.19 -1.24 -26.77
CA HIS A 125 0.39 -2.51 -27.13
C HIS A 125 -0.49 -3.03 -28.27
N SER A 126 -0.15 -2.62 -29.49
CA SER A 126 -0.49 -3.35 -30.69
C SER A 126 -0.07 -4.79 -30.40
N LEU A 127 -1.07 -5.66 -30.29
CA LEU A 127 -0.87 -7.10 -30.34
C LEU A 127 -0.06 -7.35 -31.61
N VAL A 128 1.22 -7.62 -31.43
CA VAL A 128 2.05 -8.16 -32.52
C VAL A 128 1.41 -9.51 -32.83
N SER A 129 0.84 -9.61 -34.03
CA SER A 129 0.26 -10.85 -34.56
C SER A 129 1.19 -12.01 -34.29
N ALA A 130 0.64 -13.06 -33.69
CA ALA A 130 1.30 -14.33 -33.41
C ALA A 130 1.44 -15.20 -34.69
N ASP A 131 1.69 -14.57 -35.83
CA ASP A 131 1.91 -15.27 -37.10
C ASP A 131 3.36 -15.05 -37.52
N SER A 132 4.18 -16.06 -37.21
CA SER A 132 5.41 -16.49 -37.90
C SER A 132 6.52 -16.83 -36.90
N LEU A 133 6.35 -17.96 -36.20
CA LEU A 133 7.46 -18.71 -35.63
C LEU A 133 7.64 -19.95 -36.51
N LYS A 134 8.62 -19.87 -37.42
CA LYS A 134 9.22 -21.05 -38.04
C LYS A 134 9.89 -21.84 -36.93
N SER A 135 9.60 -23.13 -36.91
CA SER A 135 10.28 -24.15 -36.12
C SER A 135 11.77 -24.20 -36.48
N GLU A 136 12.62 -23.68 -35.61
CA GLU A 136 14.02 -24.09 -35.53
C GLU A 136 14.19 -24.78 -34.17
N GLU A 137 14.53 -26.07 -34.22
CA GLU A 137 14.91 -26.84 -33.05
C GLU A 137 16.26 -26.36 -32.52
N PRO A 138 16.39 -26.03 -31.21
CA PRO A 138 17.67 -25.95 -30.57
C PRO A 138 17.93 -27.29 -29.85
N SER A 139 18.70 -28.16 -30.49
CA SER A 139 19.59 -29.04 -29.75
C SER A 139 20.68 -28.16 -29.14
N THR A 140 20.85 -28.21 -27.82
CA THR A 140 22.14 -28.31 -27.11
C THR A 140 21.85 -28.31 -25.61
N GLU A 141 22.37 -29.34 -24.96
CA GLU A 141 22.41 -29.58 -23.53
C GLU A 141 22.88 -28.34 -22.74
N PHE A 142 22.12 -27.94 -21.72
CA PHE A 142 22.61 -27.07 -20.67
C PHE A 142 22.06 -27.57 -19.33
N GLU A 143 22.83 -28.48 -18.72
CA GLU A 143 22.63 -28.90 -17.34
C GLU A 143 23.12 -27.80 -16.39
N ASP A 144 22.25 -26.86 -16.05
CA ASP A 144 22.50 -26.00 -14.88
C ASP A 144 21.95 -26.68 -13.63
N THR A 145 22.79 -27.55 -13.06
CA THR A 145 22.61 -28.09 -11.72
C THR A 145 22.94 -26.97 -10.71
N VAL A 146 21.94 -26.26 -10.22
CA VAL A 146 22.13 -25.32 -9.10
C VAL A 146 22.21 -26.12 -7.80
N THR A 147 23.42 -26.48 -7.40
CA THR A 147 23.72 -26.97 -6.05
C THR A 147 23.64 -25.82 -5.05
N TYR A 148 22.65 -25.86 -4.17
CA TYR A 148 22.63 -25.01 -2.97
C TYR A 148 23.60 -25.60 -1.95
N THR A 149 24.73 -24.93 -1.73
CA THR A 149 25.59 -25.19 -0.58
C THR A 149 24.97 -24.53 0.65
N GLU A 150 24.44 -25.35 1.56
CA GLU A 150 24.06 -24.94 2.91
C GLU A 150 25.33 -24.71 3.73
N ASP A 151 25.92 -23.52 3.64
CA ASP A 151 26.98 -23.10 4.55
C ASP A 151 26.82 -21.61 4.86
N MET A 152 26.27 -21.30 6.03
CA MET A 152 26.78 -20.22 6.87
C MET A 152 26.05 -20.24 8.23
N GLU A 153 26.58 -21.07 9.12
CA GLU A 153 26.47 -20.81 10.55
C GLU A 153 27.44 -19.68 10.93
N ASN A 154 26.91 -18.79 11.77
CA ASN A 154 27.57 -18.13 12.89
C ASN A 154 28.37 -16.82 12.71
N SER A 155 28.11 -15.96 13.71
CA SER A 155 28.83 -14.76 14.15
C SER A 155 28.63 -13.46 13.35
N ALA A 156 27.87 -12.52 13.94
CA ALA A 156 28.45 -11.46 14.76
C ALA A 156 27.42 -10.36 15.07
N SER A 157 27.29 -10.06 16.37
CA SER A 157 27.07 -8.71 16.93
C SER A 157 26.16 -7.75 16.15
N CYS A 158 24.87 -7.72 16.51
CA CYS A 158 24.06 -6.54 16.24
C CYS A 158 24.49 -5.42 17.19
N ASP A 159 25.26 -4.48 16.66
CA ASP A 159 25.51 -3.20 17.30
C ASP A 159 24.18 -2.55 17.69
N VAL A 160 24.11 -2.17 18.96
CA VAL A 160 23.08 -1.29 19.50
C VAL A 160 23.23 0.05 18.78
N MET A 161 22.43 0.30 17.74
CA MET A 161 22.29 1.66 17.22
C MET A 161 21.59 2.51 18.27
N GLU A 162 22.37 3.25 19.04
CA GLU A 162 21.87 4.38 19.81
C GLU A 162 21.20 5.37 18.86
N PRO A 163 19.96 5.79 19.13
CA PRO A 163 19.30 6.80 18.32
C PRO A 163 19.98 8.15 18.56
N ILE A 164 20.70 8.64 17.55
CA ILE A 164 21.05 10.06 17.40
C ILE A 164 19.74 10.82 17.14
N TYR A 165 18.99 11.07 18.21
CA TYR A 165 17.93 12.07 18.25
C TYR A 165 18.51 13.31 18.93
N VAL A 166 19.18 14.14 18.13
CA VAL A 166 19.52 15.49 18.56
C VAL A 166 18.21 16.26 18.69
N ASP A 167 17.88 16.57 19.94
CA ASP A 167 17.00 17.60 20.47
C ASP A 167 16.34 18.58 19.47
N VAL A 168 15.26 18.14 18.82
CA VAL A 168 14.26 19.03 18.16
C VAL A 168 13.01 19.20 19.06
N ALA A 169 13.03 18.61 20.26
CA ALA A 169 11.87 18.60 21.17
C ALA A 169 11.69 19.94 21.90
N ALA A 170 12.73 20.77 22.02
CA ALA A 170 12.69 21.96 22.87
C ALA A 170 11.95 23.19 22.32
N ARG A 171 11.39 23.18 21.08
CA ARG A 171 10.83 24.41 20.45
C ARG A 171 9.34 24.41 20.10
N MET A 172 8.57 23.39 20.49
CA MET A 172 7.12 23.36 20.25
C MET A 172 6.32 23.74 21.49
N LYS A 173 6.48 24.98 21.98
CA LYS A 173 5.55 25.56 22.96
C LYS A 173 4.29 26.04 22.22
N THR A 174 3.24 25.22 22.35
CA THR A 174 1.82 25.63 22.47
C THR A 174 1.29 26.65 21.45
N THR A 175 1.16 26.23 20.20
CA THR A 175 0.06 26.75 19.34
C THR A 175 -0.88 25.61 19.08
N LYS A 176 -2.18 25.78 19.39
CA LYS A 176 -3.25 24.81 19.07
C LYS A 176 -3.08 24.35 17.62
N ALA A 177 -2.47 23.19 17.43
CA ALA A 177 -2.13 22.68 16.11
C ALA A 177 -3.45 22.37 15.39
N LYS A 178 -3.90 23.32 14.56
CA LYS A 178 -4.98 23.08 13.60
C LYS A 178 -4.63 21.79 12.86
N ARG A 179 -5.61 20.92 12.59
CA ARG A 179 -5.36 19.57 12.04
C ARG A 179 -4.64 19.62 10.69
N CYS A 180 -3.68 18.72 10.46
CA CYS A 180 -3.18 18.43 9.12
C CYS A 180 -4.25 17.63 8.38
N PHE A 181 -4.52 17.98 7.12
CA PHE A 181 -5.45 17.26 6.26
C PHE A 181 -4.64 16.47 5.22
N TRP A 182 -4.89 15.17 5.16
CA TRP A 182 -4.38 14.32 4.09
C TRP A 182 -5.26 14.51 2.86
N GLU A 183 -4.64 14.85 1.74
CA GLU A 183 -5.27 14.73 0.44
C GLU A 183 -4.99 13.34 -0.12
N VAL A 184 -6.04 12.65 -0.52
CA VAL A 184 -5.93 11.29 -1.06
C VAL A 184 -6.39 11.27 -2.50
N GLN A 185 -5.46 10.98 -3.40
CA GLN A 185 -5.71 10.77 -4.82
C GLN A 185 -5.73 9.27 -5.12
N THR A 186 -6.53 8.86 -6.11
CA THR A 186 -6.72 7.46 -6.48
C THR A 186 -6.51 7.30 -7.98
N HIS A 187 -5.77 6.26 -8.38
CA HIS A 187 -5.55 5.93 -9.78
C HIS A 187 -5.93 4.46 -10.05
N GLY A 188 -6.53 4.21 -11.22
CA GLY A 188 -6.97 2.87 -11.61
C GLY A 188 -8.21 2.36 -10.87
N VAL A 189 -9.02 3.26 -10.30
CA VAL A 189 -10.23 2.94 -9.54
C VAL A 189 -11.43 3.67 -10.15
N THR A 190 -12.49 2.93 -10.42
CA THR A 190 -13.82 3.47 -10.75
C THR A 190 -14.67 3.45 -9.49
N MET A 191 -15.28 4.58 -9.16
CA MET A 191 -16.10 4.73 -7.96
C MET A 191 -17.52 5.16 -8.32
N GLY A 192 -18.49 4.47 -7.75
CA GLY A 192 -19.92 4.79 -7.84
C GLY A 192 -20.46 5.48 -6.60
N PRO A 193 -21.67 6.04 -6.66
CA PRO A 193 -22.35 6.57 -5.47
C PRO A 193 -22.69 5.43 -4.51
N ARG A 194 -22.55 5.68 -3.20
CA ARG A 194 -23.01 4.78 -2.16
C ARG A 194 -24.46 5.09 -1.82
N TRP A 195 -25.34 4.09 -1.96
CA TRP A 195 -26.79 4.22 -1.71
C TRP A 195 -27.19 4.46 -0.24
N ARG A 196 -26.30 4.21 0.73
CA ARG A 196 -26.55 4.46 2.16
C ARG A 196 -26.36 5.93 2.55
N ASN A 197 -26.98 6.33 3.67
CA ASN A 197 -26.81 7.65 4.30
C ASN A 197 -25.32 8.02 4.46
N SER A 198 -24.84 8.88 3.57
CA SER A 198 -23.43 9.30 3.50
C SER A 198 -22.95 9.94 4.81
N SER A 199 -23.85 10.56 5.58
CA SER A 199 -23.56 11.17 6.88
C SER A 199 -23.16 10.14 7.95
N GLN A 200 -23.84 9.00 8.03
CA GLN A 200 -23.53 7.92 8.98
C GLN A 200 -22.19 7.28 8.63
N VAL A 201 -21.99 6.94 7.35
CA VAL A 201 -20.72 6.37 6.88
C VAL A 201 -19.56 7.32 7.13
N LEU A 202 -19.76 8.63 6.91
CA LEU A 202 -18.75 9.64 7.20
C LEU A 202 -18.39 9.68 8.69
N ALA A 203 -19.38 9.55 9.58
CA ALA A 203 -19.13 9.49 11.02
C ALA A 203 -18.32 8.24 11.40
N LEU A 204 -18.65 7.09 10.83
CA LEU A 204 -17.92 5.83 11.03
C LEU A 204 -16.49 5.91 10.50
N ALA A 205 -16.28 6.47 9.30
CA ALA A 205 -14.94 6.63 8.71
C ALA A 205 -14.08 7.58 9.56
N LYS A 206 -14.67 8.67 10.06
CA LYS A 206 -14.01 9.57 11.01
C LYS A 206 -13.67 8.87 12.33
N LYS A 207 -14.50 7.93 12.80
CA LYS A 207 -14.24 7.12 13.99
C LYS A 207 -13.06 6.18 13.74
N ALA A 208 -13.08 5.43 12.63
CA ALA A 208 -12.00 4.52 12.23
C ALA A 208 -10.64 5.22 12.11
N MET A 209 -10.59 6.40 11.47
CA MET A 209 -9.35 7.19 11.36
C MET A 209 -8.79 7.65 12.71
N LYS A 210 -9.63 7.86 13.73
CA LYS A 210 -9.18 8.26 15.07
C LYS A 210 -8.64 7.08 15.86
N SER A 211 -9.25 5.91 15.75
CA SER A 211 -8.93 4.71 16.52
C SER A 211 -7.74 3.92 15.96
N SER A 212 -6.67 4.60 15.50
CA SER A 212 -5.59 4.05 14.65
C SER A 212 -4.94 2.70 15.07
N SER A 213 -5.17 2.24 16.31
CA SER A 213 -4.67 0.96 16.83
C SER A 213 -5.62 -0.22 16.65
N GLU A 214 -6.95 -0.03 16.66
CA GLU A 214 -7.92 -1.13 16.66
C GLU A 214 -9.19 -0.73 15.89
N LEU A 215 -9.38 -1.37 14.74
CA LEU A 215 -10.61 -1.28 13.94
C LEU A 215 -11.55 -2.38 14.43
N ASP A 216 -12.60 -1.99 15.15
CA ASP A 216 -13.67 -2.90 15.58
C ASP A 216 -14.29 -3.61 14.36
N ASP A 217 -14.48 -4.92 14.47
CA ASP A 217 -15.02 -5.77 13.40
C ASP A 217 -16.38 -5.26 12.92
N LYS A 218 -17.24 -4.86 13.86
CA LYS A 218 -18.58 -4.33 13.56
C LYS A 218 -18.50 -3.01 12.81
N LEU A 219 -17.62 -2.11 13.26
CA LEU A 219 -17.38 -0.82 12.61
C LEU A 219 -16.90 -1.03 11.16
N PHE A 220 -16.03 -2.01 10.93
CA PHE A 220 -15.50 -2.28 9.60
C PHE A 220 -16.54 -2.89 8.66
N ASP A 221 -17.38 -3.80 9.16
CA ASP A 221 -18.49 -4.37 8.38
C ASP A 221 -19.48 -3.29 7.92
N GLU A 222 -19.82 -2.36 8.81
CA GLU A 222 -20.66 -1.20 8.49
C GLU A 222 -20.00 -0.31 7.43
N LEU A 223 -18.68 -0.11 7.51
CA LEU A 223 -17.92 0.69 6.55
C LEU A 223 -17.80 0.04 5.18
N LEU A 224 -17.71 -1.29 5.10
CA LEU A 224 -17.74 -2.00 3.82
C LEU A 224 -19.15 -2.00 3.20
N GLY A 225 -20.19 -1.69 3.97
CA GLY A 225 -21.55 -1.55 3.45
C GLY A 225 -22.16 -2.90 3.05
N GLY A 226 -21.71 -4.00 3.66
CA GLY A 226 -22.20 -5.34 3.35
C GLY A 226 -21.74 -5.88 2.00
N LEU A 227 -20.54 -5.47 1.53
CA LEU A 227 -19.87 -6.19 0.43
C LEU A 227 -19.88 -7.69 0.74
N PRO A 228 -20.23 -8.56 -0.23
CA PRO A 228 -20.28 -9.99 0.02
C PRO A 228 -18.95 -10.45 0.62
N THR A 229 -19.07 -11.14 1.75
CA THR A 229 -17.98 -11.76 2.51
C THR A 229 -17.64 -13.13 1.95
#